data_AF-A0A1V0R364-F1
#
_entry.id   AF-A0A1V0R364-F1
#
_cell.length_a   1.000
_cell.length_b   1.000
_cell.length_c   1.000
_cell.angle_alpha   90.00
_cell.angle_beta   90.00
_cell.angle_gamma   90.00
#
_symmetry.space_group_name_H-M   'P 1'
#
loop_
_entity.id
_entity.type
_entity.pdbx_description
1 polymer ?
#
loop_
_entity_poly.entity_id
_entity_poly.type
_entity_poly.pdbx_seq_one_letter_code
_entity_poly.pdbx_strand_id
1 'polypeptide(L)'
;MTTFDTEWAGLRQQAAAGVDMRLASAAAAPDGGGSGDLTSDRAVWNRASQDLGGLSTSIKGAVGALETGQKGAAVEGVQSATAHQELYQSWKTYLESLSGKCTSLQGPLEKAGKGQYDNDEAIKGGFAQINGQYKDTPATGGSGGGR
;
A
#
# COMPACT_ATOMS: atom_id res chain seq x y z
N MET A 1 2.77 -24.67 -33.65
CA MET A 1 3.61 -24.86 -32.46
C MET A 1 3.88 -23.49 -31.89
N THR A 2 3.26 -23.14 -30.76
CA THR A 2 3.65 -21.97 -29.97
C THR A 2 5.02 -22.26 -29.36
N THR A 3 5.94 -21.33 -29.49
CA THR A 3 7.29 -21.45 -28.90
C THR A 3 7.23 -21.10 -27.42
N PHE A 4 8.17 -21.65 -26.64
CA PHE A 4 8.31 -21.37 -25.21
C PHE A 4 8.27 -19.86 -24.89
N ASP A 5 8.91 -19.02 -25.72
CA ASP A 5 8.90 -17.56 -25.53
C ASP A 5 7.50 -16.94 -25.59
N THR A 6 6.62 -17.46 -26.46
CA THR A 6 5.25 -16.96 -26.60
C THR A 6 4.41 -17.35 -25.37
N GLU A 7 4.58 -18.57 -24.87
CA GLU A 7 3.89 -19.04 -23.66
C GLU A 7 4.38 -18.31 -22.41
N TRP A 8 5.70 -18.11 -22.30
CA TRP A 8 6.33 -17.37 -21.21
C TRP A 8 5.95 -15.88 -21.19
N ALA A 9 5.82 -15.25 -22.37
CA ALA A 9 5.28 -13.90 -22.47
C ALA A 9 3.82 -13.83 -22.01
N GLY A 10 2.98 -14.80 -22.43
CA GLY A 10 1.58 -14.88 -22.02
C GLY A 10 1.40 -15.03 -20.50
N LEU A 11 2.18 -15.91 -19.87
CA LEU A 11 2.16 -16.12 -18.41
C LEU A 11 2.55 -14.84 -17.64
N ARG A 12 3.60 -14.13 -18.08
CA ARG A 12 4.00 -12.85 -17.47
C ARG A 12 2.93 -11.77 -17.60
N GLN A 13 2.25 -11.70 -18.75
CA GLN A 13 1.21 -10.71 -18.99
C GLN A 13 -0.07 -10.99 -18.18
N GLN A 14 -0.44 -12.25 -18.00
CA GLN A 14 -1.53 -12.66 -17.12
C GLN A 14 -1.21 -12.39 -15.63
N ALA A 15 0.03 -12.67 -15.21
CA ALA A 15 0.48 -12.35 -13.85
C ALA A 15 0.47 -10.84 -13.58
N ALA A 16 0.88 -10.02 -14.56
CA ALA A 16 0.84 -8.57 -14.45
C ALA A 16 -0.60 -8.01 -14.45
N ALA A 17 -1.51 -8.61 -15.22
CA ALA A 17 -2.91 -8.19 -15.28
C ALA A 17 -3.71 -8.51 -13.99
N GLY A 18 -3.25 -9.46 -13.18
CA GLY A 18 -3.86 -9.82 -11.89
C GLY A 18 -3.45 -8.94 -10.71
N VAL A 19 -2.45 -8.08 -10.86
CA VAL A 19 -1.90 -7.23 -9.79
C VAL A 19 -2.26 -5.76 -10.05
N ASP A 20 -3.50 -5.38 -9.74
CA ASP A 20 -3.89 -3.97 -9.67
C ASP A 20 -3.46 -3.42 -8.29
N MET A 21 -2.18 -3.04 -8.18
CA MET A 21 -1.64 -2.36 -7.00
C MET A 21 -2.02 -0.88 -7.06
N ARG A 22 -3.27 -0.57 -6.72
CA ARG A 22 -3.71 0.81 -6.49
C ARG A 22 -3.32 1.23 -5.08
N LEU A 23 -2.38 2.18 -4.96
CA LEU A 23 -2.17 2.91 -3.71
C LEU A 23 -3.49 3.57 -3.32
N ALA A 24 -3.95 3.37 -2.09
CA ALA A 24 -5.21 3.95 -1.58
C ALA A 24 -5.24 5.49 -1.66
N SER A 25 -4.09 6.15 -1.83
CA SER A 25 -3.94 7.59 -2.04
C SER A 25 -4.08 8.05 -3.51
N ALA A 26 -4.06 7.13 -4.48
CA ALA A 26 -4.18 7.46 -5.89
C ALA A 26 -5.64 7.39 -6.34
N ALA A 27 -6.33 8.53 -6.31
CA ALA A 27 -7.61 8.66 -6.99
C ALA A 27 -7.47 8.32 -8.48
N ALA A 28 -8.54 7.76 -9.07
CA ALA A 28 -8.61 7.53 -10.50
C ALA A 28 -8.58 8.88 -11.24
N ALA A 29 -7.46 9.24 -11.86
CA ALA A 29 -7.41 10.41 -12.73
C ALA A 29 -8.25 10.12 -13.99
N PRO A 30 -9.00 11.12 -14.46
CA PRO A 30 -8.36 12.04 -15.38
C PRO A 30 -8.48 13.50 -14.92
N ASP A 31 -7.45 14.26 -15.30
CA ASP A 31 -7.39 15.72 -15.33
C ASP A 31 -6.97 16.44 -14.04
N GLY A 32 -5.76 17.02 -14.11
CA GLY A 32 -5.44 18.33 -13.52
C GLY A 32 -5.32 18.42 -12.00
N GLY A 33 -4.07 18.49 -11.52
CA GLY A 33 -3.68 19.26 -10.33
C GLY A 33 -4.55 19.04 -9.09
N GLY A 34 -4.34 17.93 -8.38
CA GLY A 34 -4.94 17.70 -7.08
C GLY A 34 -4.34 18.63 -6.03
N SER A 35 -4.91 19.83 -5.88
CA SER A 35 -4.95 20.57 -4.62
C SER A 35 -6.01 19.93 -3.70
N GLY A 36 -5.93 18.61 -3.53
CA GLY A 36 -6.61 17.94 -2.44
C GLY A 36 -5.71 18.10 -1.24
N ASP A 37 -6.07 18.99 -0.32
CA ASP A 37 -5.40 19.06 0.97
C ASP A 37 -5.30 17.62 1.52
N LEU A 38 -4.13 17.26 2.04
CA LEU A 38 -3.93 15.99 2.74
C LEU A 38 -4.88 15.99 3.94
N THR A 39 -6.10 15.51 3.76
CA THR A 39 -7.01 15.28 4.88
C THR A 39 -6.39 14.17 5.70
N SER A 40 -6.24 14.41 7.00
CA SER A 40 -5.76 13.44 7.99
C SER A 40 -6.82 12.35 8.19
N ASP A 41 -7.11 11.57 7.14
CA ASP A 41 -8.09 10.52 7.21
C ASP A 41 -7.44 9.26 7.79
N ARG A 42 -7.61 9.11 9.09
CA ARG A 42 -7.19 7.93 9.85
C ARG A 42 -7.66 6.63 9.19
N ALA A 43 -8.84 6.61 8.57
CA ALA A 43 -9.36 5.41 7.93
C ALA A 43 -8.54 5.01 6.70
N VAL A 44 -8.04 5.97 5.91
CA VAL A 44 -7.17 5.70 4.75
C VAL A 44 -5.85 5.08 5.19
N TRP A 45 -5.20 5.64 6.22
CA TRP A 45 -3.95 5.10 6.75
C TRP A 45 -4.11 3.71 7.39
N ASN A 46 -5.19 3.51 8.14
CA ASN A 46 -5.52 2.20 8.71
C ASN A 46 -5.80 1.18 7.61
N ARG A 47 -6.54 1.56 6.56
CA ARG A 47 -6.83 0.69 5.43
C ARG A 47 -5.56 0.28 4.70
N ALA A 48 -4.65 1.23 4.44
CA ALA A 48 -3.35 0.93 3.84
C ALA A 48 -2.52 -0.06 4.70
N SER A 49 -2.53 0.09 6.03
CA SER A 49 -1.90 -0.89 6.93
C SER A 49 -2.52 -2.29 6.82
N GLN A 50 -3.86 -2.36 6.78
CA GLN A 50 -4.59 -3.62 6.64
C GLN A 50 -4.29 -4.29 5.30
N ASP A 51 -4.28 -3.52 4.20
CA ASP A 51 -3.99 -4.02 2.86
C ASP A 51 -2.55 -4.59 2.79
N LEU A 52 -1.57 -3.92 3.40
CA LEU A 52 -0.20 -4.47 3.53
C LEU A 52 -0.14 -5.76 4.35
N GLY A 53 -0.99 -5.89 5.38
CA GLY A 53 -1.11 -7.13 6.16
C GLY A 53 -1.70 -8.28 5.35
N GLY A 54 -2.74 -7.97 4.55
CA GLY A 54 -3.32 -8.90 3.59
C GLY A 54 -2.28 -9.36 2.58
N LEU A 55 -1.55 -8.43 1.97
CA LEU A 55 -0.48 -8.74 1.03
C LEU A 55 0.62 -9.62 1.65
N SER A 56 1.07 -9.29 2.87
CA SER A 56 2.05 -10.10 3.61
C SER A 56 1.56 -11.54 3.80
N THR A 57 0.27 -11.72 4.10
CA THR A 57 -0.36 -13.03 4.27
C THR A 57 -0.42 -13.81 2.95
N SER A 58 -0.86 -13.17 1.87
CA SER A 58 -0.89 -13.77 0.53
C SER A 58 0.51 -14.19 0.06
N ILE A 59 1.53 -13.37 0.32
CA ILE A 59 2.92 -13.70 -0.01
C ILE A 59 3.39 -14.93 0.75
N LYS A 60 3.12 -15.02 2.06
CA LYS A 60 3.45 -16.22 2.86
C LYS A 60 2.76 -17.47 2.30
N GLY A 61 1.50 -17.35 1.88
CA GLY A 61 0.79 -18.42 1.20
C GLY A 61 1.48 -18.86 -0.11
N ALA A 62 1.91 -17.90 -0.93
CA ALA A 62 2.64 -18.16 -2.16
C ALA A 62 4.01 -18.83 -1.91
N VAL A 63 4.74 -18.42 -0.87
CA VAL A 63 5.98 -19.09 -0.45
C VAL A 63 5.70 -20.54 -0.06
N GLY A 64 4.65 -20.81 0.74
CA GLY A 64 4.29 -22.18 1.10
C GLY A 64 3.88 -23.06 -0.10
N ALA A 65 3.21 -22.46 -1.08
CA ALA A 65 2.88 -23.14 -2.34
C ALA A 65 4.16 -23.46 -3.15
N LEU A 66 5.10 -22.52 -3.21
CA LEU A 66 6.40 -22.69 -3.86
C LEU A 66 7.22 -23.80 -3.19
N GLU A 67 7.30 -23.81 -1.86
CA GLU A 67 7.95 -24.87 -1.08
C GLU A 67 7.33 -26.24 -1.34
N THR A 68 6.00 -26.30 -1.43
CA THR A 68 5.28 -27.54 -1.72
C THR A 68 5.57 -28.02 -3.15
N GLY A 69 5.55 -27.12 -4.13
CA GLY A 69 5.85 -27.44 -5.53
C GLY A 69 7.30 -27.88 -5.77
N GLN A 70 8.25 -27.42 -4.96
CA GLN A 70 9.65 -27.84 -5.05
C GLN A 70 9.88 -29.27 -4.53
N LYS A 71 8.96 -29.84 -3.74
CA LYS A 71 9.10 -31.20 -3.21
C LYS A 71 9.18 -32.21 -4.35
N GLY A 72 10.25 -33.00 -4.38
CA GLY A 72 10.47 -34.02 -5.41
C GLY A 72 11.13 -33.53 -6.70
N ALA A 73 11.47 -32.24 -6.80
CA ALA A 73 12.18 -31.67 -7.96
C ALA A 73 13.70 -31.95 -7.97
N ALA A 74 14.25 -32.53 -6.89
CA ALA A 74 15.67 -32.82 -6.76
C ALA A 74 16.04 -34.11 -7.49
N VAL A 75 16.44 -33.98 -8.75
CA VAL A 75 17.08 -35.06 -9.53
C VAL A 75 18.56 -34.73 -9.69
N GLU A 76 19.43 -35.56 -9.13
CA GLU A 76 20.88 -35.38 -9.24
C GLU A 76 21.36 -35.60 -10.68
N GLY A 77 22.39 -34.87 -11.10
CA GLY A 77 23.03 -35.02 -12.42
C GLY A 77 22.31 -34.35 -13.58
N VAL A 78 21.19 -33.65 -13.34
CA VAL A 78 20.44 -32.93 -14.38
C VAL A 78 20.58 -31.42 -14.17
N GLN A 79 21.18 -30.72 -15.14
CA GLN A 79 21.41 -29.26 -15.07
C GLN A 79 20.12 -28.46 -14.88
N SER A 80 19.00 -28.88 -15.46
CA SER A 80 17.71 -28.22 -15.29
C SER A 80 17.17 -28.33 -13.86
N ALA A 81 17.48 -29.41 -13.13
CA ALA A 81 17.12 -29.55 -11.72
C ALA A 81 17.91 -28.57 -10.84
N THR A 82 19.21 -28.39 -11.12
CA THR A 82 20.04 -27.37 -10.46
C THR A 82 19.50 -25.96 -10.72
N ALA A 83 19.19 -25.63 -11.99
CA ALA A 83 18.64 -24.33 -12.36
C ALA A 83 17.28 -24.05 -11.68
N HIS A 84 16.39 -25.05 -11.60
CA HIS A 84 15.13 -24.93 -10.86
C HIS A 84 15.37 -24.69 -9.37
N GLN A 85 16.36 -25.33 -8.76
CA GLN A 85 16.66 -25.14 -7.34
C GLN A 85 17.20 -23.73 -7.06
N GLU A 86 18.07 -23.19 -7.91
CA GLU A 86 18.56 -21.82 -7.80
C GLU A 86 17.42 -20.80 -7.96
N LEU A 87 16.54 -21.01 -8.96
CA LEU A 87 15.36 -20.18 -9.17
C LEU A 87 14.44 -20.21 -7.95
N TYR A 88 14.13 -21.40 -7.43
CA TYR A 88 13.33 -21.58 -6.23
C TYR A 88 13.88 -20.77 -5.04
N GLN A 89 15.19 -20.88 -4.76
CA GLN A 89 15.81 -20.16 -3.65
C GLN A 89 15.73 -18.63 -3.86
N SER A 90 16.00 -18.16 -5.07
CA SER A 90 15.93 -16.74 -5.41
C SER A 90 14.53 -16.17 -5.16
N TRP A 91 13.49 -16.84 -5.66
CA TRP A 91 12.10 -16.42 -5.47
C TRP A 91 11.65 -16.50 -4.01
N LYS A 92 12.04 -17.56 -3.30
CA LYS A 92 11.75 -17.70 -1.88
C LYS A 92 12.33 -16.53 -1.08
N THR A 93 13.62 -16.24 -1.24
CA THR A 93 14.29 -15.12 -0.56
C THR A 93 13.64 -13.78 -0.90
N TYR A 94 13.32 -13.54 -2.17
CA TYR A 94 12.67 -12.30 -2.59
C TYR A 94 11.29 -12.12 -1.94
N LEU A 95 10.45 -13.15 -1.98
CA LEU A 95 9.09 -13.11 -1.43
C LEU A 95 9.10 -12.97 0.10
N GLU A 96 9.97 -13.69 0.80
CA GLU A 96 10.13 -13.54 2.25
C GLU A 96 10.57 -12.11 2.62
N SER A 97 11.52 -11.53 1.88
CA SER A 97 11.93 -10.14 2.06
C SER A 97 10.78 -9.17 1.84
N LEU A 98 10.00 -9.36 0.77
CA LEU A 98 8.85 -8.52 0.45
C LEU A 98 7.76 -8.59 1.52
N SER A 99 7.45 -9.79 2.04
CA SER A 99 6.53 -9.97 3.17
C SER A 99 7.03 -9.24 4.42
N GLY A 100 8.34 -9.34 4.71
CA GLY A 100 8.98 -8.60 5.79
C GLY A 100 8.82 -7.08 5.64
N LYS A 101 9.04 -6.54 4.43
CA LYS A 101 8.83 -5.11 4.13
C LYS A 101 7.38 -4.68 4.35
N CYS A 102 6.41 -5.43 3.82
CA CYS A 102 4.99 -5.14 4.02
C CYS A 102 4.65 -5.06 5.51
N THR A 103 5.09 -6.06 6.29
CA THR A 103 4.86 -6.13 7.74
C THR A 103 5.52 -4.97 8.48
N SER A 104 6.74 -4.59 8.09
CA SER A 104 7.47 -3.47 8.71
C SER A 104 6.81 -2.10 8.49
N LEU A 105 6.04 -1.94 7.42
CA LEU A 105 5.35 -0.70 7.06
C LEU A 105 3.97 -0.55 7.71
N GLN A 106 3.34 -1.64 8.19
CA GLN A 106 2.02 -1.59 8.82
C GLN A 106 1.97 -0.66 10.03
N GLY A 107 2.84 -0.90 11.02
CA GLY A 107 2.90 -0.10 12.25
C GLY A 107 3.17 1.39 12.00
N PRO A 108 4.14 1.76 11.15
CA PRO A 108 4.36 3.14 10.73
C PRO A 108 3.13 3.81 10.10
N LEU A 109 2.39 3.12 9.24
CA LEU A 109 1.16 3.66 8.63
C LEU A 109 0.06 3.91 9.67
N GLU A 110 -0.17 2.97 10.58
CA GLU A 110 -1.14 3.14 11.67
C GLU A 110 -0.78 4.31 12.58
N LYS A 111 0.51 4.43 12.91
CA LYS A 111 1.02 5.52 13.74
C LYS A 111 0.88 6.88 13.04
N ALA A 112 1.17 6.94 11.74
CA ALA A 112 0.99 8.15 10.95
C ALA A 112 -0.49 8.58 10.93
N GLY A 113 -1.40 7.65 10.65
CA GLY A 113 -2.84 7.91 10.65
C GLY A 113 -3.37 8.39 12.00
N LYS A 114 -2.91 7.77 13.10
CA LYS A 114 -3.28 8.21 14.45
C LYS A 114 -2.72 9.60 14.77
N GLY A 115 -1.44 9.85 14.50
CA GLY A 115 -0.78 11.11 14.84
C GLY A 115 -1.39 12.30 14.09
N GLN A 116 -1.69 12.13 12.81
CA GLN A 116 -2.34 13.17 12.00
C GLN A 116 -3.76 13.47 12.50
N TYR A 117 -4.55 12.43 12.80
CA TYR A 117 -5.90 12.59 13.36
C TYR A 117 -5.89 13.31 14.72
N ASP A 118 -5.02 12.89 15.64
CA ASP A 118 -4.93 13.49 16.97
C ASP A 118 -4.50 14.97 16.87
N ASN A 119 -3.65 15.33 15.91
CA ASN A 119 -3.24 16.71 15.67
C ASN A 119 -4.39 17.58 15.12
N ASP A 120 -5.11 17.10 14.11
CA ASP A 120 -6.26 17.78 13.53
C ASP A 120 -7.35 18.05 14.57
N GLU A 121 -7.67 17.07 15.40
CA GLU A 121 -8.67 17.23 16.47
C GLU A 121 -8.23 18.24 17.53
N ALA A 122 -6.94 18.26 17.89
CA ALA A 122 -6.40 19.25 18.81
C ALA A 122 -6.50 20.67 18.23
N ILE A 123 -6.20 20.85 16.93
CA ILE A 123 -6.33 22.13 16.23
C ILE A 123 -7.79 22.59 16.21
N LYS A 124 -8.72 21.71 15.80
CA LYS A 124 -10.17 22.02 15.81
C LYS A 124 -10.66 22.40 17.20
N GLY A 125 -10.24 21.66 18.23
CA GLY A 125 -10.57 21.96 19.62
C GLY A 125 -10.09 23.34 20.05
N GLY A 126 -8.85 23.71 19.70
CA GLY A 126 -8.28 25.03 19.96
C GLY A 126 -9.09 26.15 19.30
N PHE A 127 -9.45 26.02 18.02
CA PHE A 127 -10.29 26.99 17.33
C PHE A 127 -11.71 27.06 17.89
N ALA A 128 -12.30 25.92 18.27
CA ALA A 128 -13.62 25.90 18.90
C ALA A 128 -13.60 26.61 20.26
N GLN A 129 -12.53 26.46 21.03
CA GLN A 129 -12.34 27.17 22.30
C GLN A 129 -12.20 28.69 22.07
N ILE A 130 -11.36 29.13 21.14
CA ILE A 130 -11.20 30.55 20.80
C ILE A 130 -12.55 31.13 20.35
N ASN A 131 -13.24 30.44 19.44
CA ASN A 131 -14.55 30.88 18.97
C ASN A 131 -15.57 30.96 20.12
N GLY A 132 -15.49 30.04 21.09
CA GLY A 132 -16.29 30.08 22.32
C GLY A 132 -15.98 31.28 23.23
N GLN A 133 -14.69 31.62 23.36
CA GLN A 133 -14.22 32.72 24.22
C GLN A 133 -14.57 34.11 23.66
N TYR A 134 -14.65 34.26 22.34
CA TYR A 134 -14.87 35.55 21.67
C TYR A 134 -16.22 35.62 20.93
N LYS A 135 -17.23 34.86 21.36
CA LYS A 135 -18.58 34.86 20.74
C LYS A 135 -19.26 36.24 20.73
N ASP A 136 -18.92 37.05 21.71
CA ASP A 136 -19.42 38.39 21.98
C ASP A 136 -18.62 39.49 21.28
N THR A 137 -17.50 39.15 20.64
CA THR A 137 -16.70 40.10 19.86
C THR A 137 -17.29 40.21 18.46
N PRO A 138 -17.86 41.37 18.06
CA PRO A 138 -18.41 41.54 16.72
C PRO A 138 -17.28 41.40 15.68
N ALA A 139 -17.57 40.78 14.54
CA ALA A 139 -16.62 40.74 13.43
C ALA A 139 -16.38 42.17 12.91
N THR A 140 -15.21 42.74 13.19
CA THR A 140 -14.88 44.15 12.87
C THR A 140 -14.31 44.36 11.46
N GLY A 141 -14.28 43.34 10.60
CA GLY A 141 -13.81 43.43 9.21
C GLY A 141 -14.79 42.86 8.21
N GLY A 142 -15.24 43.67 7.24
CA GLY A 142 -16.04 43.23 6.09
C GLY A 142 -17.39 43.90 5.87
N SER A 143 -17.83 44.81 6.75
CA SER A 143 -19.00 45.66 6.48
C SER A 143 -18.56 47.03 5.98
N GLY A 144 -17.96 47.04 4.79
CA GLY A 144 -17.65 48.26 4.06
C GLY A 144 -18.26 48.12 2.68
N GLY A 145 -19.52 48.53 2.54
CA GLY A 145 -20.13 48.73 1.23
C GLY A 145 -19.28 49.69 0.41
N GLY A 146 -18.46 49.13 -0.47
CA GLY A 146 -17.80 49.84 -1.56
C GLY A 146 -18.68 49.72 -2.79
N ARG A 147 -19.15 50.88 -3.26
CA ARG A 147 -19.87 51.09 -4.52
C ARG A 147 -19.03 50.65 -5.71
#